data_AF-A0A8S4BWL2-F1
#
_entry.id   AF-A0A8S4BWL2-F1
#
_cell.length_a   1.000
_cell.length_b   1.000
_cell.length_c   1.000
_cell.angle_alpha   90.00
_cell.angle_beta   90.00
_cell.angle_gamma   90.00
#
_symmetry.space_group_name_H-M   'P 1'
#
loop_
_entity.id
_entity.type
_entity.pdbx_description
1 polymer ?
#
loop_
_entity_poly.entity_id
_entity_poly.type
_entity_poly.pdbx_seq_one_letter_code
_entity_poly.pdbx_strand_id
1 'polypeptide(L)'
;MSDFALPKLRAEDLKIQSRDTQLQGRWLMVQMERSETVCRYCGVSYLIFHEFHQLQTQLSQLEAELQDLRQTTQREKAQREALELDRLEWEKTLHLQVQREAEIRETHTREELEERNRDNVRALREEFEAKYESRQGEMEEEYREKCEERERRLRGELEDVAMKKVRKQREELERDAKGREKVLSDSLQKANKNVEELRKNLQQLEER
;
A
#
# COMPACT_ATOMS: atom_id res chain seq x y z
N MET A 1 26.06 32.21 9.45
CA MET A 1 26.12 33.68 9.57
C MET A 1 26.66 33.99 10.95
N SER A 2 27.97 34.18 11.05
CA SER A 2 28.64 34.61 12.28
C SER A 2 29.91 35.33 11.84
N ASP A 3 29.85 36.65 11.89
CA ASP A 3 30.87 37.58 11.46
C ASP A 3 32.10 37.50 12.38
N PHE A 4 33.19 36.91 11.89
CA PHE A 4 34.51 37.01 12.50
C PHE A 4 35.15 38.33 12.06
N ALA A 5 35.00 39.36 12.89
CA ALA A 5 35.72 40.61 12.72
C ALA A 5 37.20 40.40 13.06
N LEU A 6 38.04 40.32 12.02
CA LEU A 6 39.50 40.44 12.13
C LEU A 6 39.87 41.81 12.76
N PRO A 7 40.75 41.87 13.77
CA PRO A 7 41.27 43.14 14.24
C PRO A 7 42.15 43.76 13.15
N LYS A 8 41.73 44.93 12.64
CA LYS A 8 42.56 45.78 11.78
C LYS A 8 43.77 46.27 12.60
N LEU A 9 44.89 45.56 12.50
CA LEU A 9 46.20 46.06 12.91
C LEU A 9 46.45 47.38 12.16
N ARG A 10 46.56 48.47 12.91
CA ARG A 10 46.80 49.80 12.35
C ARG A 10 48.21 49.80 11.76
N ALA A 11 48.32 50.34 10.54
CA ALA A 11 49.60 50.54 9.84
C ALA A 11 50.58 51.50 10.57
N GLU A 12 50.22 51.97 11.75
CA GLU A 12 51.02 52.87 12.61
C GLU A 12 51.95 52.07 13.54
N ASP A 13 51.61 50.83 13.89
CA ASP A 13 52.40 50.00 14.82
C ASP A 13 53.66 49.40 14.16
N LEU A 14 53.62 49.14 12.84
CA LEU A 14 54.80 48.72 12.07
C LEU A 14 55.85 49.82 11.89
N LYS A 15 55.47 51.11 12.01
CA LYS A 15 56.42 52.24 11.93
C LYS A 15 57.19 52.47 13.22
N ILE A 16 56.67 52.00 14.36
CA ILE A 16 57.37 52.10 15.64
C ILE A 16 58.46 51.02 15.71
N GLN A 17 58.16 49.77 15.30
CA GLN A 17 59.16 48.72 15.21
C GLN A 17 60.28 48.98 14.18
N SER A 18 60.01 49.70 13.09
CA SER A 18 61.05 50.06 12.11
C SER A 18 61.94 51.23 12.53
N ARG A 19 61.49 52.08 13.46
CA ARG A 19 62.28 53.22 13.96
C ARG A 19 63.23 52.81 15.08
N ASP A 20 62.82 51.86 15.92
CA ASP A 20 63.67 51.34 17.00
C ASP A 20 64.82 50.47 16.47
N THR A 21 64.63 49.78 15.33
CA THR A 21 65.70 49.03 14.66
C THR A 21 66.68 49.91 13.88
N GLN A 22 66.28 51.12 13.44
CA GLN A 22 67.21 52.07 12.80
C GLN A 22 68.07 52.88 13.78
N LEU A 23 67.66 53.01 15.05
CA LEU A 23 68.46 53.68 16.08
C LEU A 23 69.46 52.75 16.78
N GLN A 24 69.38 51.44 16.56
CA GLN A 24 70.36 50.47 17.08
C GLN A 24 71.66 50.36 16.25
N GLY A 25 71.68 50.88 15.02
CA GLY A 25 72.85 50.80 14.12
C GLY A 25 73.89 51.92 14.27
N ARG A 26 73.76 52.81 15.26
CA ARG A 26 74.65 53.97 15.44
C ARG A 26 75.17 54.11 16.86
N TRP A 27 75.51 53.00 17.50
CA TRP A 27 76.43 53.03 18.64
C TRP A 27 77.83 53.25 18.11
N LEU A 28 78.31 54.50 18.27
CA LEU A 28 79.72 54.81 18.15
C LEU A 28 80.53 53.74 18.92
N MET A 29 81.51 53.14 18.25
CA MET A 29 82.67 52.55 18.91
C MET A 29 83.40 53.68 19.66
N VAL A 30 82.88 54.07 20.82
CA VAL A 30 83.69 54.72 21.85
C VAL A 30 84.49 53.59 22.46
N GLN A 31 85.80 53.54 22.21
CA GLN A 31 86.69 52.72 23.01
C GLN A 31 86.64 53.25 24.44
N MET A 32 85.75 52.69 25.26
CA MET A 32 85.77 52.90 26.70
C MET A 32 86.99 52.18 27.27
N GLU A 33 87.73 52.87 28.12
CA GLU A 33 88.89 52.30 28.82
C GLU A 33 88.43 51.10 29.67
N ARG A 34 89.23 50.02 29.75
CA ARG A 34 88.85 48.78 30.47
C ARG A 34 88.49 49.01 31.95
N SER A 35 88.97 50.11 32.53
CA SER A 35 88.72 50.61 33.88
C SER A 35 87.31 51.19 34.10
N GLU A 36 86.60 51.58 33.03
CA GLU A 36 85.25 52.17 33.09
C GLU A 36 84.15 51.15 32.83
N THR A 37 84.45 50.11 32.06
CA THR A 37 83.49 49.05 31.75
C THR A 37 83.36 48.02 32.88
N VAL A 38 84.32 47.96 33.82
CA VAL A 38 84.36 46.98 34.91
C VAL A 38 84.03 47.62 36.25
N CYS A 39 83.01 47.08 36.92
CA CYS A 39 82.61 47.46 38.28
C CYS A 39 83.76 47.22 39.28
N ARG A 40 84.26 48.27 39.95
CA ARG A 40 85.36 48.15 40.94
C ARG A 40 85.01 47.35 42.20
N TYR A 41 83.72 47.13 42.49
CA TYR A 41 83.26 46.39 43.66
C TYR A 41 82.91 44.92 43.38
N CYS A 42 82.58 44.59 42.13
CA CYS A 42 82.03 43.31 41.74
C CYS A 42 82.76 42.63 40.58
N GLY A 43 83.68 43.33 39.90
CA GLY A 43 84.56 42.78 38.86
C GLY A 43 83.86 42.44 37.53
N VAL A 44 82.54 42.59 37.44
CA VAL A 44 81.78 42.28 36.22
C VAL A 44 81.83 43.46 35.25
N SER A 45 82.03 43.16 33.97
CA SER A 45 81.89 44.17 32.91
C SER A 45 80.41 44.52 32.72
N TYR A 46 80.06 45.80 32.70
CA TYR A 46 78.71 46.32 32.43
C TYR A 46 78.11 45.73 31.13
N LEU A 47 78.95 45.46 30.13
CA LEU A 47 78.55 44.82 28.88
C LEU A 47 78.02 43.39 29.12
N ILE A 48 78.72 42.61 29.96
CA ILE A 48 78.29 41.25 30.32
C ILE A 48 76.95 41.31 31.05
N PHE A 49 76.78 42.26 31.98
CA PHE A 49 75.52 42.40 32.71
C PHE A 49 74.33 42.71 31.78
N HIS A 50 74.50 43.62 30.82
CA HIS A 50 73.45 43.97 29.87
C HIS A 50 73.10 42.81 28.92
N GLU A 51 74.10 42.07 28.44
CA GLU A 51 73.89 40.87 27.62
C GLU A 51 73.12 39.78 28.39
N PHE A 52 73.47 39.53 29.65
CA PHE A 52 72.72 38.61 30.51
C PHE A 52 71.28 39.06 30.72
N HIS A 53 71.05 40.36 30.92
CA HIS A 53 69.70 40.90 31.09
C HIS A 53 68.86 40.78 29.82
N GLN A 54 69.45 41.02 28.65
CA GLN A 54 68.79 40.82 27.35
C GLN A 54 68.43 39.35 27.13
N LEU A 55 69.37 38.43 27.38
CA LEU A 55 69.13 36.99 27.27
C LEU A 55 68.04 36.52 28.24
N GLN A 56 68.03 37.03 29.47
CA GLN A 56 66.99 36.71 30.46
C GLN A 56 65.61 37.21 30.02
N THR A 57 65.55 38.40 29.43
CA THR A 57 64.30 38.95 28.87
C THR A 57 63.82 38.09 27.70
N GLN A 58 64.70 37.72 26.78
CA GLN A 58 64.38 36.82 25.66
C GLN A 58 63.91 35.45 26.14
N LEU A 59 64.57 34.87 27.14
CA LEU A 59 64.14 33.61 27.74
C LEU A 59 62.74 33.71 28.34
N SER A 60 62.44 34.78 29.08
CA SER A 60 61.10 34.96 29.66
C SER A 60 60.00 35.11 28.60
N GLN A 61 60.31 35.76 27.47
CA GLN A 61 59.38 35.88 26.34
C GLN A 61 59.14 34.52 25.68
N LEU A 62 60.20 33.76 25.42
CA LEU A 62 60.10 32.41 24.84
C LEU A 62 59.36 31.44 25.78
N GLU A 63 59.55 31.54 27.09
CA GLU A 63 58.81 30.75 28.08
C GLU A 63 57.31 31.06 28.05
N ALA A 64 56.94 32.34 27.96
CA ALA A 64 55.55 32.77 27.83
C ALA A 64 54.92 32.26 26.52
N GLU A 65 55.62 32.40 25.38
CA GLU A 65 55.16 31.89 24.09
C GLU A 65 54.96 30.36 24.11
N LEU A 66 55.90 29.62 24.71
CA LEU A 66 55.77 28.17 24.87
C LEU A 66 54.57 27.79 25.74
N GLN A 67 54.28 28.57 26.79
CA GLN A 67 53.13 28.35 27.65
C GLN A 67 51.81 28.61 26.91
N ASP A 68 51.74 29.67 26.11
CA ASP A 68 50.58 29.98 25.28
C ASP A 68 50.35 28.92 24.21
N LEU A 69 51.39 28.49 23.50
CA LEU A 69 51.30 27.41 22.52
C LEU A 69 50.83 26.10 23.14
N ARG A 70 51.29 25.75 24.34
CA ARG A 70 50.79 24.57 25.06
C ARG A 70 49.30 24.69 25.38
N GLN A 71 48.83 25.86 25.81
CA GLN A 71 47.41 26.09 26.08
C GLN A 71 46.57 26.02 24.80
N THR A 72 47.03 26.61 23.70
CA THR A 72 46.28 26.55 22.43
C THR A 72 46.22 25.13 21.90
N THR A 73 47.32 24.36 21.96
CA THR A 73 47.32 22.94 21.58
C THR A 73 46.35 22.12 22.44
N GLN A 74 46.27 22.38 23.75
CA GLN A 74 45.30 21.70 24.61
C GLN A 74 43.84 22.05 24.26
N ARG A 75 43.55 23.34 24.01
CA ARG A 75 42.23 23.79 23.58
C ARG A 75 41.84 23.18 22.24
N GLU A 76 42.75 23.17 21.28
CA GLU A 76 42.53 22.58 19.96
C GLU A 76 42.30 21.07 20.08
N LYS A 77 43.08 20.38 20.91
CA LYS A 77 42.88 18.95 21.18
C LYS A 77 41.49 18.67 21.75
N ALA A 78 41.07 19.45 22.76
CA ALA A 78 39.74 19.32 23.35
C ALA A 78 38.62 19.60 22.34
N GLN A 79 38.82 20.58 21.45
CA GLN A 79 37.87 20.86 20.36
C GLN A 79 37.78 19.72 19.35
N ARG A 80 38.91 19.12 18.97
CA ARG A 80 38.93 17.96 18.08
C ARG A 80 38.23 16.76 18.71
N GLU A 81 38.49 16.47 19.99
CA GLU A 81 37.82 15.41 20.74
C GLU A 81 36.30 15.64 20.81
N ALA A 82 35.85 16.88 21.03
CA ALA A 82 34.41 17.22 21.02
C ALA A 82 33.77 16.98 19.64
N LEU A 83 34.43 17.42 18.55
CA LEU A 83 33.93 17.20 17.18
C LEU A 83 33.89 15.72 16.81
N GLU A 84 34.84 14.92 17.28
CA GLU A 84 34.83 13.47 17.07
C GLU A 84 33.66 12.80 17.79
N LEU A 85 33.35 13.23 19.01
CA LEU A 85 32.18 12.76 19.75
C LEU A 85 30.88 13.13 19.01
N ASP A 86 30.72 14.40 18.62
CA ASP A 86 29.56 14.86 17.87
C ASP A 86 29.37 14.07 16.57
N ARG A 87 30.46 13.78 15.84
CA ARG A 87 30.42 12.96 14.63
C ARG A 87 29.92 11.54 14.91
N LEU A 88 30.42 10.91 15.98
CA LEU A 88 30.01 9.56 16.37
C LEU A 88 28.54 9.50 16.81
N GLU A 89 28.07 10.52 17.52
CA GLU A 89 26.66 10.64 17.91
C GLU A 89 25.75 10.83 16.70
N TRP A 90 26.17 11.67 15.75
CA TRP A 90 25.46 11.87 14.49
C TRP A 90 25.40 10.58 13.67
N GLU A 91 26.52 9.86 13.55
CA GLU A 91 26.60 8.59 12.82
C GLU A 91 25.68 7.52 13.44
N LYS A 92 25.67 7.40 14.78
CA LYS A 92 24.74 6.50 15.50
C LYS A 92 23.28 6.88 15.25
N THR A 93 22.96 8.17 15.31
CA THR A 93 21.60 8.67 15.10
C THR A 93 21.13 8.40 13.68
N LEU A 94 22.01 8.64 12.69
CA LEU A 94 21.74 8.34 11.29
C LEU A 94 21.54 6.84 11.07
N HIS A 95 22.40 5.99 11.66
CA HIS A 95 22.25 4.55 11.58
C HIS A 95 20.89 4.08 12.12
N LEU A 96 20.48 4.59 13.29
CA LEU A 96 19.18 4.28 13.87
C LEU A 96 18.02 4.78 13.01
N GLN A 97 18.12 5.95 12.38
CA GLN A 97 17.11 6.45 11.46
C GLN A 97 16.99 5.56 10.22
N VAL A 98 18.12 5.25 9.58
CA VAL A 98 18.17 4.37 8.40
C VAL A 98 17.61 2.98 8.74
N GLN A 99 17.97 2.42 9.90
CA GLN A 99 17.44 1.13 10.35
C GLN A 99 15.92 1.19 10.54
N ARG A 100 15.40 2.21 11.22
CA ARG A 100 13.95 2.40 11.40
C ARG A 100 13.22 2.54 10.08
N GLU A 101 13.77 3.33 9.15
CA GLU A 101 13.18 3.47 7.81
C GLU A 101 13.19 2.13 7.05
N ALA A 102 14.25 1.34 7.17
CA ALA A 102 14.32 0.01 6.58
C ALA A 102 13.27 -0.93 7.17
N GLU A 103 13.12 -0.96 8.51
CA GLU A 103 12.11 -1.74 9.20
C GLU A 103 10.68 -1.32 8.80
N ILE A 104 10.42 -0.02 8.68
CA ILE A 104 9.12 0.50 8.21
C ILE A 104 8.86 0.07 6.75
N ARG A 105 9.87 0.15 5.87
CA ARG A 105 9.71 -0.29 4.48
C ARG A 105 9.49 -1.80 4.39
N GLU A 106 10.21 -2.59 5.19
CA GLU A 106 10.04 -4.05 5.24
C GLU A 106 8.65 -4.42 5.76
N THR A 107 8.22 -3.84 6.88
CA THR A 107 6.87 -4.09 7.43
C THR A 107 5.77 -3.71 6.45
N HIS A 108 5.87 -2.55 5.81
CA HIS A 108 4.94 -2.12 4.77
C HIS A 108 4.88 -3.10 3.60
N THR A 109 6.03 -3.47 3.02
CA THR A 109 6.06 -4.42 1.89
C THR A 109 5.54 -5.80 2.28
N ARG A 110 5.79 -6.24 3.52
CA ARG A 110 5.23 -7.50 4.04
C ARG A 110 3.71 -7.43 4.18
N GLU A 111 3.19 -6.35 4.75
CA GLU A 111 1.75 -6.12 4.92
C GLU A 111 1.02 -6.07 3.57
N GLU A 112 1.57 -5.35 2.58
CA GLU A 112 1.02 -5.34 1.21
C GLU A 112 0.99 -6.73 0.57
N LEU A 113 2.03 -7.53 0.80
CA LEU A 113 2.09 -8.90 0.28
C LEU A 113 1.04 -9.79 0.96
N GLU A 114 0.86 -9.65 2.28
CA GLU A 114 -0.15 -10.37 3.05
C GLU A 114 -1.57 -9.98 2.61
N GLU A 115 -1.85 -8.70 2.38
CA GLU A 115 -3.13 -8.22 1.87
C GLU A 115 -3.45 -8.82 0.51
N ARG A 116 -2.51 -8.73 -0.45
CA ARG A 116 -2.66 -9.36 -1.77
C ARG A 116 -2.89 -10.86 -1.67
N ASN A 117 -2.22 -11.55 -0.73
CA ASN A 117 -2.42 -12.96 -0.51
C ASN A 117 -3.84 -13.25 0.02
N ARG A 118 -4.31 -12.47 0.99
CA ARG A 118 -5.69 -12.60 1.53
C ARG A 118 -6.73 -12.37 0.43
N ASP A 119 -6.53 -11.38 -0.42
CA ASP A 119 -7.43 -11.09 -1.54
C ASP A 119 -7.43 -12.22 -2.58
N ASN A 120 -6.25 -12.75 -2.92
CA ASN A 120 -6.15 -13.91 -3.81
C ASN A 120 -6.87 -15.14 -3.23
N VAL A 121 -6.70 -15.41 -1.93
CA VAL A 121 -7.39 -16.52 -1.25
C VAL A 121 -8.90 -16.31 -1.27
N ARG A 122 -9.37 -15.08 -1.07
CA ARG A 122 -10.79 -14.75 -1.14
C ARG A 122 -11.36 -14.97 -2.55
N ALA A 123 -10.70 -14.41 -3.57
CA ALA A 123 -11.11 -14.57 -4.96
C ALA A 123 -11.19 -16.05 -5.37
N LEU A 124 -10.19 -16.86 -4.99
CA LEU A 124 -10.21 -18.30 -5.26
C LEU A 124 -11.40 -18.99 -4.57
N ARG A 125 -11.71 -18.65 -3.31
CA ARG A 125 -12.87 -19.21 -2.61
C ARG A 125 -14.18 -18.85 -3.32
N GLU A 126 -14.36 -17.59 -3.67
CA GLU A 126 -15.54 -17.11 -4.40
C GLU A 126 -15.69 -17.81 -5.75
N GLU A 127 -14.60 -18.03 -6.49
CA GLU A 127 -14.63 -18.80 -7.74
C GLU A 127 -15.04 -20.26 -7.53
N PHE A 128 -14.57 -20.89 -6.46
CA PHE A 128 -14.95 -22.27 -6.14
C PHE A 128 -16.42 -22.36 -5.73
N GLU A 129 -16.90 -21.43 -4.91
CA GLU A 129 -18.29 -21.35 -4.48
C GLU A 129 -19.21 -21.09 -5.68
N ALA A 130 -18.89 -20.11 -6.53
CA ALA A 130 -19.65 -19.83 -7.74
C ALA A 130 -19.72 -21.04 -8.70
N LYS A 131 -18.62 -21.78 -8.86
CA LYS A 131 -18.61 -23.03 -9.66
C LYS A 131 -19.51 -24.10 -9.04
N TYR A 132 -19.51 -24.22 -7.72
CA TYR A 132 -20.36 -25.18 -7.01
C TYR A 132 -21.84 -24.82 -7.16
N GLU A 133 -22.19 -23.56 -6.91
CA GLU A 133 -23.55 -23.04 -7.05
C GLU A 133 -24.06 -23.17 -8.49
N SER A 134 -23.23 -22.85 -9.49
CA SER A 134 -23.57 -23.02 -10.91
C SER A 134 -23.89 -24.48 -11.23
N ARG A 135 -23.03 -25.43 -10.81
CA ARG A 135 -23.26 -26.86 -11.02
C ARG A 135 -24.50 -27.37 -10.29
N GLN A 136 -24.75 -26.88 -9.09
CA GLN A 136 -25.93 -27.24 -8.32
C GLN A 136 -27.19 -26.72 -9.02
N GLY A 137 -27.19 -25.47 -9.48
CA GLY A 137 -28.27 -24.87 -10.25
C GLY A 137 -28.58 -25.63 -11.54
N GLU A 138 -27.55 -25.98 -12.32
CA GLU A 138 -27.69 -26.80 -13.53
C GLU A 138 -28.36 -28.16 -13.23
N MET A 139 -27.91 -28.82 -12.16
CA MET A 139 -28.47 -30.10 -11.73
C MET A 139 -29.95 -29.97 -11.30
N GLU A 140 -30.27 -28.96 -10.49
CA GLU A 140 -31.63 -28.67 -10.05
C GLU A 140 -32.56 -28.33 -11.22
N GLU A 141 -32.07 -27.58 -12.21
CA GLU A 141 -32.81 -27.23 -13.43
C GLU A 141 -33.06 -28.48 -14.29
N GLU A 142 -32.07 -29.34 -14.48
CA GLU A 142 -32.23 -30.60 -15.21
C GLU A 142 -33.27 -31.52 -14.54
N TYR A 143 -33.25 -31.61 -13.21
CA TYR A 143 -34.27 -32.37 -12.47
C TYR A 143 -35.67 -31.78 -12.64
N ARG A 144 -35.77 -30.45 -12.59
CA ARG A 144 -37.04 -29.74 -12.80
C ARG A 144 -37.60 -30.00 -14.19
N GLU A 145 -36.77 -29.88 -15.23
CA GLU A 145 -37.17 -30.13 -16.61
C GLU A 145 -37.65 -31.58 -16.79
N LYS A 146 -36.93 -32.56 -16.24
CA LYS A 146 -37.35 -33.97 -16.26
C LYS A 146 -38.69 -34.20 -15.56
N CYS A 147 -38.94 -33.52 -14.44
CA CYS A 147 -40.22 -33.58 -13.73
C CYS A 147 -41.34 -32.99 -14.59
N GLU A 148 -41.15 -31.80 -15.15
CA GLU A 148 -42.12 -31.12 -16.01
C GLU A 148 -42.41 -31.92 -17.29
N GLU A 149 -41.40 -32.54 -17.90
CA GLU A 149 -41.57 -33.41 -19.06
C GLU A 149 -42.42 -34.64 -18.73
N ARG A 150 -42.14 -35.31 -17.60
CA ARG A 150 -42.94 -36.45 -17.13
C ARG A 150 -44.38 -36.04 -16.85
N GLU A 151 -44.58 -34.89 -16.24
CA GLU A 151 -45.92 -34.37 -15.95
C GLU A 151 -46.71 -34.07 -17.23
N ARG A 152 -46.06 -33.45 -18.23
CA ARG A 152 -46.64 -33.24 -19.57
C ARG A 152 -47.02 -34.55 -20.25
N ARG A 153 -46.15 -35.56 -20.20
CA ARG A 153 -46.44 -36.90 -20.76
C ARG A 153 -47.65 -37.53 -20.10
N LEU A 154 -47.69 -37.55 -18.75
CA LEU A 154 -48.81 -38.11 -18.00
C LEU A 154 -50.13 -37.38 -18.28
N ARG A 155 -50.10 -36.04 -18.39
CA ARG A 155 -51.29 -35.27 -18.79
C ARG A 155 -51.80 -35.67 -20.17
N GLY A 156 -50.92 -35.77 -21.16
CA GLY A 156 -51.29 -36.23 -22.51
C GLY A 156 -51.87 -37.64 -22.52
N GLU A 157 -51.26 -38.58 -21.80
CA GLU A 157 -51.78 -39.95 -21.67
C GLU A 157 -53.17 -39.99 -21.02
N LEU A 158 -53.41 -39.18 -19.98
CA LEU A 158 -54.71 -39.07 -19.32
C LEU A 158 -55.77 -38.48 -20.26
N GLU A 159 -55.43 -37.45 -21.02
CA GLU A 159 -56.30 -36.84 -22.04
C GLU A 159 -56.66 -37.84 -23.14
N ASP A 160 -55.69 -38.61 -23.64
CA ASP A 160 -55.91 -39.66 -24.64
C ASP A 160 -56.85 -40.76 -24.14
N VAL A 161 -56.64 -41.22 -22.89
CA VAL A 161 -57.51 -42.22 -22.26
C VAL A 161 -58.92 -41.67 -22.08
N ALA A 162 -59.06 -40.43 -21.65
CA ALA A 162 -60.36 -39.77 -21.51
C ALA A 162 -61.06 -39.64 -22.88
N MET A 163 -60.34 -39.20 -23.92
CA MET A 163 -60.86 -39.07 -25.27
C MET A 163 -61.32 -40.42 -25.84
N LYS A 164 -60.53 -41.49 -25.66
CA LYS A 164 -60.89 -42.85 -26.06
C LYS A 164 -62.15 -43.34 -25.35
N LYS A 165 -62.30 -43.07 -24.05
CA LYS A 165 -63.51 -43.42 -23.29
C LYS A 165 -64.74 -42.66 -23.81
N VAL A 166 -64.64 -41.35 -23.99
CA VAL A 166 -65.73 -40.51 -24.52
C VAL A 166 -66.12 -40.95 -25.93
N ARG A 167 -65.15 -41.26 -26.79
CA ARG A 167 -65.40 -41.76 -28.14
C ARG A 167 -66.19 -43.08 -28.11
N LYS A 168 -65.76 -44.04 -27.30
CA LYS A 168 -66.49 -45.32 -27.14
C LYS A 168 -67.92 -45.10 -26.65
N GLN A 169 -68.11 -44.24 -25.64
CA GLN A 169 -69.44 -43.88 -25.14
C GLN A 169 -70.31 -43.23 -26.21
N ARG A 170 -69.75 -42.34 -27.04
CA ARG A 170 -70.48 -41.75 -28.17
C ARG A 170 -70.90 -42.80 -29.19
N GLU A 171 -70.00 -43.70 -29.56
CA GLU A 171 -70.28 -44.81 -30.49
C GLU A 171 -71.35 -45.77 -29.93
N GLU A 172 -71.35 -46.02 -28.62
CA GLU A 172 -72.40 -46.79 -27.92
C GLU A 172 -73.75 -46.09 -27.95
N LEU A 173 -73.79 -44.81 -27.54
CA LEU A 173 -75.02 -44.01 -27.57
C LEU A 173 -75.60 -43.88 -28.98
N GLU A 174 -74.75 -43.75 -29.99
CA GLU A 174 -75.18 -43.71 -31.39
C GLU A 174 -75.78 -45.05 -31.85
N ARG A 175 -75.18 -46.18 -31.45
CA ARG A 175 -75.75 -47.52 -31.72
C ARG A 175 -77.11 -47.69 -31.06
N ASP A 176 -77.25 -47.29 -29.80
CA ASP A 176 -78.51 -47.36 -29.07
C ASP A 176 -79.58 -46.44 -29.68
N ALA A 177 -79.20 -45.22 -30.07
CA ALA A 177 -80.10 -44.28 -30.74
C ALA A 177 -80.60 -44.84 -32.08
N LYS A 178 -79.71 -45.38 -32.93
CA LYS A 178 -80.08 -46.06 -34.18
C LYS A 178 -80.98 -47.27 -33.92
N GLY A 179 -80.73 -48.02 -32.84
CA GLY A 179 -81.60 -49.13 -32.41
C GLY A 179 -83.01 -48.65 -32.08
N ARG A 180 -83.15 -47.59 -31.27
CA ARG A 180 -84.44 -46.98 -30.92
C ARG A 180 -85.16 -46.41 -32.15
N GLU A 181 -84.43 -45.72 -33.03
CA GLU A 181 -84.96 -45.15 -34.26
C GLU A 181 -85.55 -46.24 -35.17
N LYS A 182 -84.85 -47.37 -35.33
CA LYS A 182 -85.39 -48.53 -36.07
C LYS A 182 -86.69 -49.04 -35.47
N VAL A 183 -86.75 -49.24 -34.15
CA VAL A 183 -87.96 -49.72 -33.47
C VAL A 183 -89.13 -48.73 -33.64
N LEU A 184 -88.86 -47.43 -33.53
CA LEU A 184 -89.86 -46.38 -33.75
C LEU A 184 -90.33 -46.35 -35.21
N SER A 185 -89.41 -46.47 -36.17
CA SER A 185 -89.71 -46.54 -37.60
C SER A 185 -90.59 -47.75 -37.94
N ASP A 186 -90.24 -48.93 -37.43
CA ASP A 186 -91.03 -50.15 -37.61
C ASP A 186 -92.44 -50.01 -37.00
N SER A 187 -92.54 -49.38 -35.83
CA SER A 187 -93.82 -49.12 -35.14
C SER A 187 -94.68 -48.12 -35.91
N LEU A 188 -94.08 -47.05 -36.43
CA LEU A 188 -94.74 -46.09 -37.31
C LEU A 188 -95.23 -46.74 -38.60
N GLN A 189 -94.41 -47.60 -39.22
CA GLN A 189 -94.80 -48.31 -40.44
C GLN A 189 -95.99 -49.24 -40.18
N LYS A 190 -96.01 -49.95 -39.05
CA LYS A 190 -97.17 -50.77 -38.63
C LYS A 190 -98.41 -49.90 -38.40
N ALA A 191 -98.29 -48.79 -37.69
CA ALA A 191 -99.39 -47.86 -37.46
C ALA A 191 -99.95 -47.28 -38.76
N ASN A 192 -99.08 -46.89 -39.71
CA ASN A 192 -99.48 -46.42 -41.03
C ASN A 192 -100.26 -47.48 -41.82
N LYS A 193 -99.80 -48.74 -41.82
CA LYS A 193 -100.53 -49.87 -42.44
C LYS A 193 -101.92 -50.04 -41.82
N ASN A 194 -102.02 -50.00 -40.49
CA ASN A 194 -103.31 -50.09 -39.81
C ASN A 194 -104.25 -48.92 -40.17
N VAL A 195 -103.73 -47.70 -40.29
CA VAL A 195 -104.51 -46.53 -40.72
C VAL A 195 -104.99 -46.69 -42.16
N GLU A 196 -104.16 -47.19 -43.07
CA GLU A 196 -104.56 -47.49 -44.46
C GLU A 196 -105.65 -48.56 -44.52
N GLU A 197 -105.56 -49.61 -43.72
CA GLU A 197 -106.61 -50.63 -43.59
C GLU A 197 -107.91 -50.03 -43.05
N LEU A 198 -107.85 -49.20 -42.00
CA LEU A 198 -109.03 -48.48 -41.48
C LEU A 198 -109.64 -47.53 -42.51
N ARG A 199 -108.83 -46.83 -43.31
CA ARG A 199 -109.30 -45.99 -44.43
C ARG A 199 -110.02 -46.82 -45.49
N LYS A 200 -109.48 -47.99 -45.87
CA LYS A 200 -110.14 -48.92 -46.80
C LYS A 200 -111.47 -49.42 -46.25
N ASN A 201 -111.50 -49.78 -44.97
CA ASN A 201 -112.72 -50.22 -44.30
C ASN A 201 -113.78 -49.09 -44.24
N LEU A 202 -113.36 -47.84 -44.00
CA LEU A 202 -114.25 -46.67 -44.04
C LEU A 202 -114.81 -46.43 -45.45
N GLN A 203 -113.98 -46.48 -46.50
CA GLN A 203 -114.46 -46.36 -47.88
C GLN A 203 -115.48 -47.44 -48.24
N GLN A 204 -115.26 -48.69 -47.80
CA GLN A 204 -116.22 -49.78 -47.99
C GLN A 204 -117.55 -49.59 -47.23
N LEU A 205 -117.53 -48.81 -46.14
CA LEU A 205 -118.74 -48.46 -45.38
C LEU A 205 -119.47 -47.24 -45.96
N GLU A 206 -118.76 -46.33 -46.64
CA GLU A 206 -119.32 -45.16 -47.34
C GLU A 206 -119.93 -45.52 -48.71
N GLU A 207 -119.53 -46.64 -49.33
CA GLU A 207 -120.09 -47.16 -50.59
C GLU A 207 -121.32 -48.08 -50.41
N ARG A 208 -121.86 -48.18 -49.19
CA ARG A 208 -123.11 -48.88 -48.85
C ARG A 208 -124.26 -47.92 -48.61
#